data_AF-A0A812JMZ3-F1
#
_entry.id   AF-A0A812JMZ3-F1
#
_cell.length_a   1.000
_cell.length_b   1.000
_cell.length_c   1.000
_cell.angle_alpha   90.00
_cell.angle_beta   90.00
_cell.angle_gamma   90.00
#
_symmetry.space_group_name_H-M   'P 1'
#
loop_
_entity.id
_entity.type
_entity.pdbx_description
1 polymer ?
#
loop_
_entity_poly.entity_id
_entity_poly.type
_entity_poly.pdbx_seq_one_letter_code
_entity_poly.pdbx_strand_id
1 'polypeptide(L)'
;MVVLGHLLIEGPVKVLRRKLDMITQWKAWAAELEPAEAELHKSLAPSVAEVVKGKRLLLLDRIAKSLQWPDTRLHQDMTSGFKIVGEEFPSGIFPLEPRPATLTPEELLAQSRSTKPLIWGQINDSPLDANSRELFEITEAEYREKGWLEQPRTWEELELLFGDWLPAKRFGVRQRDKLRPIDDLAANGANSAFAACDKLTLRAFDELVWCATYCEYLCKKEPSTLSSPVVGIKTDRARPLLKTIDLKAAYKQLPLHPEHRRFCVVFLKHPDSSQVRGYASRVLPFGASGSVTCFNRVARLILQEAWILNCNYFDDFPVLELSALSGSADSTAHCIPDLLGFECSTEKEEPFKSSADVLGVTVDLSCEDLSEVRVRNREVKCCEVAASVDEVLDRGAIRSAEIASLFGRIQFLEGQLMGRMGRLALSELRSLGTSGGILKLGDSERHAFQNLRERLLHGPPRAISARPPGANVIVFTGGLRAGGW
;
A
#
# COMPACT_ATOMS: atom_id res chain seq x y z
N MET A 1 6.06 3.74 19.47
CA MET A 1 6.96 4.19 20.55
C MET A 1 6.51 3.78 21.96
N VAL A 2 5.24 3.98 22.34
CA VAL A 2 4.74 3.63 23.68
C VAL A 2 4.97 2.15 24.03
N VAL A 3 4.70 1.24 23.09
CA VAL A 3 4.96 -0.21 23.23
C VAL A 3 6.43 -0.49 23.55
N LEU A 4 7.36 0.15 22.85
CA LEU A 4 8.79 0.00 23.09
C LEU A 4 9.19 0.51 24.47
N GLY A 5 8.62 1.64 24.91
CA GLY A 5 8.80 2.14 26.28
C GLY A 5 8.36 1.14 27.34
N HIS A 6 7.16 0.56 27.19
CA HIS A 6 6.67 -0.48 28.11
C HIS A 6 7.52 -1.75 28.05
N LEU A 7 7.98 -2.17 26.87
CA LEU A 7 8.87 -3.32 26.74
C LEU A 7 10.16 -3.14 27.55
N LEU A 8 10.74 -1.94 27.49
CA LEU A 8 11.99 -1.63 28.21
C LEU A 8 11.77 -1.43 29.71
N ILE A 9 10.69 -0.75 30.09
CA ILE A 9 10.42 -0.41 31.50
C ILE A 9 9.85 -1.61 32.23
N GLU A 10 8.97 -2.38 31.61
CA GLU A 10 8.14 -3.40 32.26
C GLU A 10 8.55 -4.84 31.91
N GLY A 11 9.41 -5.00 30.92
CA GLY A 11 9.91 -6.29 30.45
C GLY A 11 8.94 -7.06 29.54
N PRO A 12 9.45 -8.12 28.89
CA PRO A 12 8.70 -8.89 27.88
C PRO A 12 7.47 -9.58 28.46
N VAL A 13 7.53 -10.08 29.69
CA VAL A 13 6.41 -10.78 30.35
C VAL A 13 5.19 -9.88 30.50
N LYS A 14 5.39 -8.60 30.84
CA LYS A 14 4.28 -7.67 31.01
C LYS A 14 3.67 -7.25 29.67
N VAL A 15 4.49 -7.09 28.63
CA VAL A 15 4.00 -6.86 27.25
C VAL A 15 3.19 -8.07 26.75
N LEU A 16 3.67 -9.29 26.99
CA LEU A 16 2.93 -10.52 26.67
C LEU A 16 1.57 -10.57 27.36
N ARG A 17 1.53 -10.23 28.66
CA ARG A 17 0.28 -10.17 29.41
C ARG A 17 -0.67 -9.14 28.82
N ARG A 18 -0.21 -7.94 28.48
CA ARG A 18 -1.05 -6.90 27.85
C ARG A 18 -1.62 -7.35 26.50
N LYS A 19 -0.80 -7.98 25.64
CA LYS A 19 -1.27 -8.58 24.38
C LYS A 19 -2.38 -9.60 24.64
N LEU A 20 -2.19 -10.49 25.63
CA LEU A 20 -3.15 -11.53 25.97
C LEU A 20 -4.45 -10.95 26.56
N ASP A 21 -4.35 -10.00 27.48
CA ASP A 21 -5.49 -9.36 28.12
C ASP A 21 -6.35 -8.63 27.09
N MET A 22 -5.71 -7.88 26.17
CA MET A 22 -6.39 -7.22 25.06
C MET A 22 -7.12 -8.21 24.15
N ILE A 23 -6.43 -9.26 23.66
CA ILE A 23 -7.06 -10.27 22.77
C ILE A 23 -8.22 -10.95 23.49
N THR A 24 -8.06 -11.27 24.79
CA THR A 24 -9.09 -11.90 25.60
C THR A 24 -10.31 -10.99 25.74
N GLN A 25 -10.08 -9.70 26.02
CA GLN A 25 -11.14 -8.70 26.10
C GLN A 25 -11.88 -8.56 24.77
N TRP A 26 -11.15 -8.46 23.64
CA TRP A 26 -11.79 -8.30 22.32
C TRP A 26 -12.55 -9.55 21.91
N LYS A 27 -12.08 -10.75 22.25
CA LYS A 27 -12.84 -12.00 22.07
C LYS A 27 -14.11 -12.03 22.92
N ALA A 28 -14.05 -11.55 24.16
CA ALA A 28 -15.23 -11.43 25.01
C ALA A 28 -16.25 -10.44 24.43
N TRP A 29 -15.80 -9.27 23.95
CA TRP A 29 -16.65 -8.31 23.24
C TRP A 29 -17.26 -8.90 21.98
N ALA A 30 -16.49 -9.67 21.20
CA ALA A 30 -16.99 -10.34 20.01
C ALA A 30 -18.16 -11.28 20.36
N ALA A 31 -17.98 -12.13 21.38
CA ALA A 31 -19.02 -13.05 21.84
C ALA A 31 -20.26 -12.33 22.38
N GLU A 32 -20.07 -11.23 23.12
CA GLU A 32 -21.16 -10.39 23.62
C GLU A 32 -21.97 -9.74 22.48
N LEU A 33 -21.27 -9.26 21.45
CA LEU A 33 -21.85 -8.53 20.32
C LEU A 33 -22.48 -9.44 19.25
N GLU A 34 -22.14 -10.73 19.22
CA GLU A 34 -22.54 -11.67 18.17
C GLU A 34 -24.05 -11.63 17.81
N PRO A 35 -25.00 -11.57 18.76
CA PRO A 35 -26.42 -11.48 18.42
C PRO A 35 -26.78 -10.16 17.72
N ALA A 36 -26.23 -9.04 18.18
CA ALA A 36 -26.45 -7.73 17.58
C ALA A 36 -25.75 -7.61 16.22
N GLU A 37 -24.60 -8.26 16.04
CA GLU A 37 -23.89 -8.35 14.77
C GLU A 37 -24.74 -9.11 13.75
N ALA A 38 -25.34 -10.23 14.13
CA ALA A 38 -26.24 -10.99 13.26
C ALA A 38 -27.46 -10.18 12.81
N GLU A 39 -28.07 -9.39 13.71
CA GLU A 39 -29.18 -8.50 13.35
C GLU A 39 -28.72 -7.32 12.47
N LEU A 40 -27.56 -6.73 12.75
CA LEU A 40 -26.97 -5.70 11.91
C LEU A 40 -26.78 -6.22 10.48
N HIS A 41 -26.15 -7.38 10.31
CA HIS A 41 -25.89 -7.99 9.00
C HIS A 41 -27.15 -8.25 8.19
N LYS A 42 -28.27 -8.63 8.82
CA LYS A 42 -29.58 -8.77 8.16
C LYS A 42 -30.15 -7.45 7.66
N SER A 43 -29.80 -6.34 8.32
CA SER A 43 -30.27 -5.00 7.96
C SER A 43 -29.46 -4.32 6.85
N LEU A 44 -28.26 -4.84 6.55
CA LEU A 44 -27.38 -4.27 5.54
C LEU A 44 -27.97 -4.42 4.13
N ALA A 45 -27.67 -3.44 3.26
CA ALA A 45 -27.99 -3.58 1.84
C ALA A 45 -27.32 -4.84 1.27
N PRO A 46 -27.99 -5.64 0.42
CA PRO A 46 -27.44 -6.92 -0.05
C PRO A 46 -26.04 -6.81 -0.69
N SER A 47 -25.76 -5.72 -1.41
CA SER A 47 -24.44 -5.50 -2.00
C SER A 47 -23.34 -5.26 -0.97
N VAL A 48 -23.68 -4.65 0.17
CA VAL A 48 -22.74 -4.41 1.28
C VAL A 48 -22.56 -5.68 2.10
N ALA A 49 -23.67 -6.33 2.47
CA ALA A 49 -23.71 -7.56 3.26
C ALA A 49 -22.80 -8.66 2.66
N GLU A 50 -22.82 -8.80 1.33
CA GLU A 50 -21.98 -9.78 0.63
C GLU A 50 -20.47 -9.53 0.85
N VAL A 51 -20.04 -8.27 0.82
CA VAL A 51 -18.62 -7.89 0.94
C VAL A 51 -18.11 -7.96 2.37
N VAL A 52 -18.94 -7.55 3.33
CA VAL A 52 -18.57 -7.56 4.75
C VAL A 52 -18.90 -8.87 5.45
N LYS A 53 -19.35 -9.89 4.71
CA LYS A 53 -19.63 -11.22 5.25
C LYS A 53 -18.45 -11.75 6.07
N GLY A 54 -18.74 -12.17 7.29
CA GLY A 54 -17.72 -12.66 8.25
C GLY A 54 -16.94 -11.57 8.98
N LYS A 55 -17.15 -10.28 8.66
CA LYS A 55 -16.56 -9.15 9.40
C LYS A 55 -17.40 -8.79 10.61
N ARG A 56 -16.72 -8.44 11.72
CA ARG A 56 -17.36 -8.01 12.97
C ARG A 56 -17.38 -6.49 13.07
N LEU A 57 -18.38 -5.85 12.48
CA LEU A 57 -18.50 -4.41 12.32
C LEU A 57 -18.76 -3.69 13.66
N LEU A 58 -19.55 -4.29 14.55
CA LEU A 58 -19.81 -3.73 15.88
C LEU A 58 -18.58 -3.88 16.79
N LEU A 59 -17.82 -4.97 16.64
CA LEU A 59 -16.56 -5.12 17.36
C LEU A 59 -15.55 -4.05 16.92
N LEU A 60 -15.41 -3.83 15.61
CA LEU A 60 -14.56 -2.79 15.05
C LEU A 60 -14.93 -1.40 15.60
N ASP A 61 -16.23 -1.09 15.65
CA ASP A 61 -16.74 0.17 16.21
C ASP A 61 -16.47 0.30 17.72
N ARG A 62 -16.68 -0.77 18.49
CA ARG A 62 -16.38 -0.78 19.93
C ARG A 62 -14.89 -0.57 20.19
N ILE A 63 -14.01 -1.20 19.40
CA ILE A 63 -12.56 -0.99 19.48
C ILE A 63 -12.23 0.46 19.15
N ALA A 64 -12.73 1.00 18.03
CA ALA A 64 -12.51 2.40 17.64
C ALA A 64 -12.91 3.37 18.76
N LYS A 65 -14.09 3.18 19.36
CA LYS A 65 -14.58 3.99 20.49
C LYS A 65 -13.69 3.86 21.73
N SER A 66 -13.22 2.65 22.05
CA SER A 66 -12.31 2.41 23.19
C SER A 66 -10.96 3.14 23.04
N LEU A 67 -10.50 3.31 21.80
CA LEU A 67 -9.28 4.04 21.45
C LEU A 67 -9.49 5.55 21.33
N GLN A 68 -10.74 6.03 21.50
CA GLN A 68 -11.12 7.40 21.18
C GLN A 68 -10.70 7.77 19.74
N TRP A 69 -10.90 6.82 18.81
CA TRP A 69 -10.44 6.95 17.44
C TRP A 69 -11.05 8.20 16.77
N PRO A 70 -10.23 9.05 16.11
CA PRO A 70 -10.72 10.31 15.56
C PRO A 70 -11.78 10.16 14.47
N ASP A 71 -11.72 9.08 13.69
CA ASP A 71 -12.64 8.85 12.58
C ASP A 71 -14.00 8.34 13.06
N THR A 72 -14.90 9.27 13.30
CA THR A 72 -16.26 9.02 13.79
C THR A 72 -17.22 8.45 12.73
N ARG A 73 -16.86 8.47 11.44
CA ARG A 73 -17.71 7.95 10.35
C ARG A 73 -17.34 6.55 9.89
N LEU A 74 -16.20 6.02 10.33
CA LEU A 74 -15.68 4.74 9.85
C LEU A 74 -16.70 3.60 9.95
N HIS A 75 -17.41 3.48 11.08
CA HIS A 75 -18.44 2.44 11.26
C HIS A 75 -19.64 2.63 10.31
N GLN A 76 -20.08 3.87 10.10
CA GLN A 76 -21.16 4.17 9.17
C GLN A 76 -20.75 3.81 7.74
N ASP A 77 -19.52 4.13 7.33
CA ASP A 77 -19.04 3.82 5.98
C ASP A 77 -18.84 2.31 5.77
N MET A 78 -18.42 1.58 6.81
CA MET A 78 -18.33 0.12 6.77
C MET A 78 -19.71 -0.57 6.63
N THR A 79 -20.77 0.03 7.18
CA THR A 79 -22.14 -0.54 7.18
C THR A 79 -22.99 -0.06 6.00
N SER A 80 -22.77 1.16 5.50
CA SER A 80 -23.49 1.71 4.35
C SER A 80 -22.72 1.60 3.03
N GLY A 81 -21.43 1.31 3.08
CA GLY A 81 -20.51 1.30 1.95
C GLY A 81 -19.85 2.66 1.72
N PHE A 82 -18.63 2.62 1.19
CA PHE A 82 -17.80 3.80 0.97
C PHE A 82 -18.17 4.52 -0.34
N LYS A 83 -18.08 5.85 -0.33
CA LYS A 83 -18.35 6.69 -1.50
C LYS A 83 -17.04 7.05 -2.21
N ILE A 84 -17.03 6.96 -3.54
CA ILE A 84 -15.84 7.23 -4.39
C ILE A 84 -15.97 8.50 -5.24
N VAL A 85 -17.08 9.22 -5.09
CA VAL A 85 -17.42 10.47 -5.78
C VAL A 85 -18.04 11.40 -4.73
N GLY A 86 -17.94 12.72 -4.92
CA GLY A 86 -18.37 13.73 -3.96
C GLY A 86 -17.27 14.10 -2.97
N GLU A 87 -17.69 14.72 -1.87
CA GLU A 87 -16.77 15.24 -0.85
C GLU A 87 -16.40 14.17 0.18
N GLU A 88 -15.09 14.04 0.42
CA GLU A 88 -14.55 13.24 1.49
C GLU A 88 -14.84 13.85 2.86
N PHE A 89 -15.21 13.01 3.81
CA PHE A 89 -15.28 13.40 5.21
C PHE A 89 -13.87 13.48 5.81
N PRO A 90 -13.48 14.58 6.48
CA PRO A 90 -12.18 14.68 7.14
C PRO A 90 -12.11 13.69 8.30
N SER A 91 -11.30 12.65 8.17
CA SER A 91 -11.28 11.53 9.12
C SER A 91 -10.65 11.89 10.47
N GLY A 92 -9.84 12.97 10.53
CA GLY A 92 -9.08 13.36 11.72
C GLY A 92 -7.90 12.45 12.05
N ILE A 93 -7.70 11.36 11.32
CA ILE A 93 -6.54 10.45 11.48
C ILE A 93 -5.35 10.88 10.60
N PHE A 94 -5.63 11.67 9.56
CA PHE A 94 -4.63 12.21 8.64
C PHE A 94 -4.60 13.75 8.72
N PRO A 95 -3.45 14.39 8.43
CA PRO A 95 -3.41 15.84 8.24
C PRO A 95 -4.34 16.28 7.10
N LEU A 96 -4.89 17.49 7.20
CA LEU A 96 -5.74 18.05 6.15
C LEU A 96 -4.89 18.63 5.01
N GLU A 97 -5.23 18.28 3.77
CA GLU A 97 -4.77 18.93 2.55
C GLU A 97 -5.91 18.87 1.53
N PRO A 98 -6.91 19.78 1.65
CA PRO A 98 -8.06 19.77 0.77
C PRO A 98 -7.66 19.89 -0.70
N ARG A 99 -8.12 18.93 -1.50
CA ARG A 99 -7.98 18.89 -2.96
C ARG A 99 -9.40 18.89 -3.54
N PRO A 100 -9.88 20.05 -4.03
CA PRO A 100 -11.23 20.16 -4.56
C PRO A 100 -11.40 19.29 -5.81
N ALA A 101 -12.61 18.76 -5.98
CA ALA A 101 -13.02 18.12 -7.22
C ALA A 101 -13.07 19.15 -8.35
N THR A 102 -12.82 18.71 -9.58
CA THR A 102 -12.96 19.54 -10.79
C THR A 102 -14.36 19.48 -11.39
N LEU A 103 -15.16 18.50 -11.00
CA LEU A 103 -16.55 18.29 -11.41
C LEU A 103 -17.42 18.03 -10.18
N THR A 104 -18.68 18.42 -10.21
CA THR A 104 -19.67 17.93 -9.24
C THR A 104 -20.17 16.53 -9.64
N PRO A 105 -20.74 15.75 -8.70
CA PRO A 105 -21.40 14.48 -9.04
C PRO A 105 -22.50 14.63 -10.09
N GLU A 106 -23.25 15.73 -10.06
CA GLU A 106 -24.32 16.04 -11.01
C GLU A 106 -23.77 16.33 -12.41
N GLU A 107 -22.70 17.11 -12.50
CA GLU A 107 -22.01 17.39 -13.77
C GLU A 107 -21.44 16.10 -14.38
N LEU A 108 -20.84 15.26 -13.55
CA LEU A 108 -20.34 13.95 -13.97
C LEU A 108 -21.46 13.06 -14.54
N LEU A 109 -22.61 13.01 -13.87
CA LEU A 109 -23.78 12.26 -14.35
C LEU A 109 -24.35 12.86 -15.64
N ALA A 110 -24.42 14.18 -15.77
CA ALA A 110 -24.83 14.83 -17.00
C ALA A 110 -23.90 14.48 -18.18
N GLN A 111 -22.58 14.46 -17.94
CA GLN A 111 -21.57 14.05 -18.94
C GLN A 111 -21.67 12.57 -19.31
N SER A 112 -22.24 11.72 -18.44
CA SER A 112 -22.38 10.28 -18.73
C SER A 112 -23.13 10.02 -20.04
N ARG A 113 -24.06 10.87 -20.45
CA ARG A 113 -24.84 10.71 -21.69
C ARG A 113 -23.97 10.66 -22.94
N SER A 114 -22.84 11.38 -22.96
CA SER A 114 -21.88 11.36 -24.07
C SER A 114 -20.72 10.40 -23.80
N THR A 115 -20.20 10.35 -22.58
CA THR A 115 -19.03 9.52 -22.22
C THR A 115 -19.34 8.03 -22.28
N LYS A 116 -20.52 7.63 -21.82
CA LYS A 116 -20.97 6.23 -21.76
C LYS A 116 -20.96 5.53 -23.14
N PRO A 117 -21.60 6.07 -24.21
CA PRO A 117 -21.56 5.44 -25.53
C PRO A 117 -20.16 5.46 -26.15
N LEU A 118 -19.35 6.49 -25.88
CA LEU A 118 -17.97 6.57 -26.37
C LEU A 118 -17.09 5.46 -25.80
N ILE A 119 -17.07 5.29 -24.47
CA ILE A 119 -16.27 4.24 -23.81
C ILE A 119 -16.79 2.86 -24.22
N TRP A 120 -18.11 2.67 -24.31
CA TRP A 120 -18.68 1.42 -24.77
C TRP A 120 -18.25 1.07 -26.20
N GLY A 121 -18.34 2.02 -27.12
CA GLY A 121 -17.89 1.84 -28.50
C GLY A 121 -16.43 1.42 -28.56
N GLN A 122 -15.56 2.08 -27.77
CA GLN A 122 -14.15 1.70 -27.68
C GLN A 122 -13.93 0.24 -27.25
N ILE A 123 -14.74 -0.28 -26.32
CA ILE A 123 -14.62 -1.67 -25.85
C ILE A 123 -15.17 -2.65 -26.88
N ASN A 124 -16.33 -2.33 -27.46
CA ASN A 124 -16.96 -3.15 -28.47
C ASN A 124 -16.07 -3.31 -29.72
N ASP A 125 -15.45 -2.22 -30.15
CA ASP A 125 -14.63 -2.17 -31.36
C ASP A 125 -13.18 -2.62 -31.11
N SER A 126 -12.74 -2.69 -29.84
CA SER A 126 -11.43 -3.25 -29.50
C SER A 126 -11.36 -4.73 -29.90
N PRO A 127 -10.31 -5.17 -30.62
CA PRO A 127 -10.09 -6.58 -30.88
C PRO A 127 -9.74 -7.29 -29.56
N LEU A 128 -10.08 -8.58 -29.50
CA LEU A 128 -9.60 -9.44 -28.42
C LEU A 128 -8.08 -9.59 -28.52
N ASP A 129 -7.41 -9.56 -27.37
CA ASP A 129 -5.97 -9.72 -27.24
C ASP A 129 -5.59 -11.03 -26.52
N ALA A 130 -4.29 -11.28 -26.39
CA ALA A 130 -3.77 -12.48 -25.72
C ALA A 130 -4.19 -12.59 -24.25
N ASN A 131 -4.55 -11.48 -23.60
CA ASN A 131 -4.94 -11.44 -22.19
C ASN A 131 -6.45 -11.61 -21.99
N SER A 132 -7.26 -11.52 -23.06
CA SER A 132 -8.71 -11.38 -22.96
C SER A 132 -9.41 -12.58 -22.30
N ARG A 133 -8.95 -13.81 -22.57
CA ARG A 133 -9.53 -15.02 -21.96
C ARG A 133 -9.27 -15.10 -20.46
N GLU A 134 -8.01 -14.94 -20.06
CA GLU A 134 -7.62 -14.96 -18.64
C GLU A 134 -8.26 -13.79 -17.87
N LEU A 135 -8.35 -12.60 -18.47
CA LEU A 135 -9.04 -11.45 -17.86
C LEU A 135 -10.52 -11.74 -17.64
N PHE A 136 -11.16 -12.44 -18.57
CA PHE A 136 -12.55 -12.88 -18.45
C PHE A 136 -12.72 -13.92 -17.34
N GLU A 137 -11.86 -14.92 -17.28
CA GLU A 137 -11.85 -15.94 -16.21
C GLU A 137 -11.67 -15.31 -14.82
N ILE A 138 -10.74 -14.36 -14.68
CA ILE A 138 -10.57 -13.60 -13.44
C ILE A 138 -11.86 -12.84 -13.09
N THR A 139 -12.47 -12.16 -14.06
CA THR A 139 -13.70 -11.38 -13.83
C THR A 139 -14.88 -12.27 -13.44
N GLU A 140 -15.04 -13.43 -14.08
CA GLU A 140 -16.06 -14.41 -13.71
C GLU A 140 -15.82 -14.99 -12.30
N ALA A 141 -14.57 -15.23 -11.90
CA ALA A 141 -14.27 -15.65 -10.53
C ALA A 141 -14.60 -14.54 -9.51
N GLU A 142 -14.33 -13.26 -9.84
CA GLU A 142 -14.73 -12.11 -8.99
C GLU A 142 -16.25 -12.00 -8.83
N TYR A 143 -17.01 -12.35 -9.86
CA TYR A 143 -18.47 -12.41 -9.80
C TYR A 143 -18.98 -13.64 -9.03
N ARG A 144 -18.63 -14.85 -9.49
CA ARG A 144 -19.28 -16.10 -9.04
C ARG A 144 -18.75 -16.63 -7.72
N GLU A 145 -17.45 -16.48 -7.46
CA GLU A 145 -16.80 -17.10 -6.31
C GLU A 145 -16.62 -16.12 -5.16
N LYS A 146 -16.32 -14.85 -5.48
CA LYS A 146 -15.93 -13.84 -4.48
C LYS A 146 -17.03 -12.86 -4.13
N GLY A 147 -18.09 -12.77 -4.94
CA GLY A 147 -19.18 -11.82 -4.74
C GLY A 147 -18.77 -10.35 -4.90
N TRP A 148 -17.60 -10.05 -5.46
CA TRP A 148 -17.10 -8.67 -5.60
C TRP A 148 -17.81 -7.90 -6.72
N LEU A 149 -18.33 -8.61 -7.71
CA LEU A 149 -19.07 -8.07 -8.84
C LEU A 149 -20.52 -8.61 -8.85
N GLU A 150 -21.44 -7.81 -9.35
CA GLU A 150 -22.81 -8.23 -9.64
C GLU A 150 -22.90 -9.07 -10.93
N GLN A 151 -24.07 -9.67 -11.17
CA GLN A 151 -24.27 -10.45 -12.37
C GLN A 151 -24.00 -9.63 -13.65
N PRO A 152 -23.48 -10.27 -14.71
CA PRO A 152 -23.28 -9.62 -15.99
C PRO A 152 -24.61 -9.11 -16.55
N ARG A 153 -24.61 -7.89 -17.07
CA ARG A 153 -25.77 -7.24 -17.68
C ARG A 153 -25.47 -6.71 -19.07
N THR A 154 -26.50 -6.63 -19.92
CA THR A 154 -26.42 -5.86 -21.17
C THR A 154 -26.46 -4.37 -20.89
N TRP A 155 -26.22 -3.58 -21.93
CA TRP A 155 -26.42 -2.13 -21.90
C TRP A 155 -27.84 -1.76 -21.46
N GLU A 156 -28.85 -2.37 -22.07
CA GLU A 156 -30.27 -2.06 -21.83
C GLU A 156 -30.67 -2.38 -20.38
N GLU A 157 -30.16 -3.49 -19.83
CA GLU A 157 -30.40 -3.86 -18.44
C GLU A 157 -29.77 -2.88 -17.45
N LEU A 158 -28.64 -2.27 -17.80
CA LEU A 158 -27.97 -1.25 -16.98
C LEU A 158 -28.64 0.12 -17.09
N GLU A 159 -29.09 0.51 -18.28
CA GLU A 159 -29.95 1.68 -18.48
C GLU A 159 -31.21 1.58 -17.62
N LEU A 160 -31.87 0.41 -17.61
CA LEU A 160 -33.05 0.19 -16.78
C LEU A 160 -32.73 0.24 -15.27
N LEU A 161 -31.57 -0.29 -14.87
CA LEU A 161 -31.19 -0.41 -13.46
C LEU A 161 -30.76 0.93 -12.85
N PHE A 162 -29.97 1.72 -13.57
CA PHE A 162 -29.34 2.92 -13.03
C PHE A 162 -29.78 4.23 -13.71
N GLY A 163 -30.21 4.17 -14.97
CA GLY A 163 -30.39 5.34 -15.83
C GLY A 163 -29.06 6.04 -16.10
N ASP A 164 -28.67 6.96 -15.22
CA ASP A 164 -27.38 7.63 -15.30
C ASP A 164 -26.29 6.79 -14.60
N TRP A 165 -25.37 6.24 -15.38
CA TRP A 165 -24.26 5.38 -14.94
C TRP A 165 -23.02 5.57 -15.83
N LEU A 166 -21.86 5.13 -15.36
CA LEU A 166 -20.58 5.27 -16.05
C LEU A 166 -19.88 3.93 -16.27
N PRO A 167 -19.42 3.64 -17.50
CA PRO A 167 -18.59 2.49 -17.78
C PRO A 167 -17.16 2.71 -17.32
N ALA A 168 -16.53 1.65 -16.82
CA ALA A 168 -15.10 1.55 -16.65
C ALA A 168 -14.60 0.41 -17.55
N LYS A 169 -13.72 0.72 -18.50
CA LYS A 169 -13.08 -0.31 -19.32
C LYS A 169 -12.17 -1.14 -18.43
N ARG A 170 -12.39 -2.46 -18.39
CA ARG A 170 -11.45 -3.39 -17.76
C ARG A 170 -10.42 -3.86 -18.76
N PHE A 171 -9.15 -3.75 -18.39
CA PHE A 171 -8.04 -4.26 -19.18
C PHE A 171 -7.02 -4.98 -18.30
N GLY A 172 -6.29 -5.91 -18.89
CA GLY A 172 -5.29 -6.71 -18.20
C GLY A 172 -3.90 -6.10 -18.32
N VAL A 173 -3.22 -5.88 -17.20
CA VAL A 173 -1.79 -5.53 -17.18
C VAL A 173 -1.00 -6.73 -16.68
N ARG A 174 -0.13 -7.27 -17.53
CA ARG A 174 0.73 -8.40 -17.17
C ARG A 174 1.93 -7.89 -16.38
N GLN A 175 2.02 -8.28 -15.11
CA GLN A 175 3.12 -7.96 -14.22
C GLN A 175 3.84 -9.26 -13.86
N ARG A 176 5.03 -9.46 -14.45
CA ARG A 176 5.74 -10.76 -14.43
C ARG A 176 4.79 -11.86 -14.92
N ASP A 177 4.49 -12.85 -14.08
CA ASP A 177 3.68 -14.02 -14.44
C ASP A 177 2.19 -13.85 -14.14
N LYS A 178 1.76 -12.70 -13.59
CA LYS A 178 0.36 -12.49 -13.17
C LYS A 178 -0.32 -11.41 -14.00
N LEU A 179 -1.53 -11.70 -14.48
CA LEU A 179 -2.42 -10.69 -15.05
C LEU A 179 -3.15 -9.95 -13.92
N ARG A 180 -3.09 -8.62 -13.93
CA ARG A 180 -3.85 -7.77 -13.02
C ARG A 180 -5.00 -7.10 -13.77
N PRO A 181 -6.27 -7.30 -13.37
CA PRO A 181 -7.39 -6.53 -13.92
C PRO A 181 -7.31 -5.08 -13.42
N ILE A 182 -7.38 -4.13 -14.34
CA ILE A 182 -7.41 -2.70 -14.05
C ILE A 182 -8.72 -2.12 -14.59
N ASP A 183 -9.39 -1.32 -13.75
CA ASP A 183 -10.64 -0.63 -14.10
C ASP A 183 -10.33 0.85 -14.39
N ASP A 184 -10.57 1.29 -15.63
CA ASP A 184 -10.22 2.64 -16.07
C ASP A 184 -11.26 3.69 -15.61
N LEU A 185 -11.22 4.02 -14.33
CA LEU A 185 -12.04 5.07 -13.71
C LEU A 185 -11.53 6.50 -14.00
N ALA A 186 -10.33 6.62 -14.58
CA ALA A 186 -9.85 7.91 -15.06
C ALA A 186 -10.57 8.29 -16.36
N ALA A 187 -10.74 7.33 -17.29
CA ALA A 187 -11.42 7.55 -18.56
C ALA A 187 -12.88 7.98 -18.41
N ASN A 188 -13.56 7.55 -17.34
CA ASN A 188 -14.97 7.88 -17.13
C ASN A 188 -15.21 9.14 -16.27
N GLY A 189 -14.15 9.77 -15.77
CA GLY A 189 -14.22 11.02 -15.02
C GLY A 189 -14.60 10.89 -13.54
N ALA A 190 -14.81 9.68 -13.00
CA ALA A 190 -15.19 9.49 -11.59
C ALA A 190 -14.19 10.16 -10.62
N ASN A 191 -12.89 10.04 -10.89
CA ASN A 191 -11.84 10.67 -10.09
C ASN A 191 -11.91 12.21 -10.10
N SER A 192 -12.36 12.80 -11.20
CA SER A 192 -12.50 14.26 -11.35
C SER A 192 -13.63 14.84 -10.50
N ALA A 193 -14.56 13.98 -10.04
CA ALA A 193 -15.68 14.33 -9.19
C ALA A 193 -15.49 13.93 -7.71
N PHE A 194 -14.27 13.54 -7.30
CA PHE A 194 -13.94 13.24 -5.91
C PHE A 194 -13.11 14.38 -5.31
N ALA A 195 -13.61 14.98 -4.23
CA ALA A 195 -12.88 15.99 -3.47
C ALA A 195 -12.25 15.33 -2.24
N ALA A 196 -10.92 15.30 -2.17
CA ALA A 196 -10.21 14.73 -1.04
C ALA A 196 -9.95 15.80 0.03
N CYS A 197 -10.09 15.43 1.30
CA CYS A 197 -9.77 16.27 2.45
C CYS A 197 -8.46 15.80 3.12
N ASP A 198 -8.25 14.49 3.17
CA ASP A 198 -7.15 13.89 3.90
C ASP A 198 -5.86 13.80 3.08
N LYS A 199 -4.75 14.21 3.71
CA LYS A 199 -3.40 13.95 3.24
C LYS A 199 -2.89 12.64 3.81
N LEU A 200 -3.00 11.56 3.03
CA LEU A 200 -2.44 10.27 3.42
C LEU A 200 -0.94 10.40 3.75
N THR A 201 -0.59 10.02 4.99
CA THR A 201 0.78 10.02 5.48
C THR A 201 1.29 8.59 5.55
N LEU A 202 1.97 8.17 4.48
CA LEU A 202 2.47 6.82 4.30
C LEU A 202 3.94 6.70 4.73
N ARG A 203 4.29 7.26 5.91
CA ARG A 203 5.68 7.37 6.40
C ARG A 203 6.26 6.05 6.95
N ALA A 204 5.64 4.92 6.61
CA ALA A 204 5.91 3.61 7.18
C ALA A 204 7.38 3.20 7.11
N PHE A 205 8.07 3.48 6.00
CA PHE A 205 9.45 3.03 5.83
C PHE A 205 10.45 3.75 6.75
N ASP A 206 10.44 5.08 6.73
CA ASP A 206 11.36 5.88 7.56
C ASP A 206 11.06 5.69 9.05
N GLU A 207 9.77 5.58 9.42
CA GLU A 207 9.33 5.25 10.78
C GLU A 207 9.85 3.88 11.24
N LEU A 208 9.76 2.86 10.38
CA LEU A 208 10.26 1.51 10.66
C LEU A 208 11.77 1.51 10.88
N VAL A 209 12.53 2.11 9.96
CA VAL A 209 13.99 2.16 10.02
C VAL A 209 14.45 2.94 11.25
N TRP A 210 13.77 4.04 11.59
CA TRP A 210 14.04 4.79 12.81
C TRP A 210 13.75 3.97 14.06
N CYS A 211 12.59 3.27 14.11
CA CYS A 211 12.26 2.38 15.22
C CYS A 211 13.30 1.26 15.38
N ALA A 212 13.75 0.65 14.28
CA ALA A 212 14.76 -0.39 14.29
C ALA A 212 16.10 0.13 14.83
N THR A 213 16.54 1.28 14.34
CA THR A 213 17.78 1.95 14.81
C THR A 213 17.71 2.25 16.31
N TYR A 214 16.55 2.72 16.77
CA TYR A 214 16.34 3.02 18.18
C TYR A 214 16.30 1.75 19.04
N CYS A 215 15.68 0.67 18.56
CA CYS A 215 15.73 -0.64 19.20
C CYS A 215 17.16 -1.17 19.34
N GLU A 216 17.97 -1.12 18.27
CA GLU A 216 19.38 -1.52 18.31
C GLU A 216 20.17 -0.71 19.34
N TYR A 217 19.99 0.61 19.36
CA TYR A 217 20.61 1.49 20.35
C TYR A 217 20.25 1.09 21.80
N LEU A 218 18.98 0.78 22.05
CA LEU A 218 18.50 0.41 23.37
C LEU A 218 18.99 -0.98 23.80
N CYS A 219 19.09 -1.94 22.88
CA CYS A 219 19.64 -3.26 23.15
C CYS A 219 21.11 -3.23 23.61
N LYS A 220 21.85 -2.15 23.30
CA LYS A 220 23.24 -1.94 23.76
C LYS A 220 23.38 -1.33 25.15
N LYS A 221 22.33 -0.69 25.65
CA LYS A 221 22.39 0.11 26.87
C LYS A 221 22.32 -0.80 28.08
N GLU A 222 23.34 -0.71 28.94
CA GLU A 222 23.29 -1.22 30.31
C GLU A 222 22.09 -0.58 31.05
N PRO A 223 21.25 -1.36 31.75
CA PRO A 223 20.04 -0.87 32.44
C PRO A 223 20.30 0.30 33.41
N SER A 224 21.52 0.40 33.94
CA SER A 224 21.98 1.43 34.88
C SER A 224 22.18 2.83 34.27
N THR A 225 22.17 2.96 32.94
CA THR A 225 22.50 4.21 32.23
C THR A 225 21.29 4.89 31.56
N LEU A 226 20.09 4.45 31.90
CA LEU A 226 18.82 5.03 31.46
C LEU A 226 18.17 5.73 32.66
N SER A 227 17.65 6.94 32.46
CA SER A 227 17.07 7.81 33.49
C SER A 227 15.70 7.34 34.02
N SER A 228 15.28 6.12 33.66
CA SER A 228 14.02 5.47 34.04
C SER A 228 14.33 4.06 34.54
N PRO A 229 13.56 3.49 35.49
CA PRO A 229 13.75 2.10 35.94
C PRO A 229 13.42 1.13 34.80
N VAL A 230 14.40 0.91 33.93
CA VAL A 230 14.35 -0.13 32.91
C VAL A 230 14.54 -1.44 33.64
N VAL A 231 13.49 -2.26 33.70
CA VAL A 231 13.61 -3.67 34.09
C VAL A 231 14.46 -4.30 33.01
N GLY A 232 15.77 -4.32 33.26
CA GLY A 232 16.77 -4.68 32.28
C GLY A 232 16.33 -5.91 31.51
N ILE A 233 16.16 -5.76 30.20
CA ILE A 233 16.15 -6.90 29.31
C ILE A 233 17.60 -7.42 29.36
N LYS A 234 17.92 -8.18 30.41
CA LYS A 234 19.12 -9.02 30.47
C LYS A 234 18.88 -10.14 29.48
N THR A 235 18.96 -9.83 28.22
CA THR A 235 19.24 -10.84 27.22
C THR A 235 20.40 -10.31 26.43
N ASP A 236 21.55 -10.88 26.73
CA ASP A 236 22.67 -11.18 25.85
C ASP A 236 22.29 -11.61 24.40
N ARG A 237 21.00 -11.58 24.01
CA ARG A 237 20.41 -12.01 22.73
C ARG A 237 19.12 -11.25 22.30
N ALA A 238 18.74 -10.12 22.91
CA ALA A 238 17.63 -9.30 22.40
C ALA A 238 18.09 -8.56 21.15
N ARG A 239 17.54 -8.93 20.00
CA ARG A 239 17.77 -8.23 18.74
C ARG A 239 16.44 -7.89 18.08
N PRO A 240 16.32 -6.72 17.44
CA PRO A 240 15.14 -6.43 16.63
C PRO A 240 15.08 -7.39 15.44
N LEU A 241 13.87 -7.84 15.14
CA LEU A 241 13.50 -8.63 13.99
C LEU A 241 12.36 -7.92 13.28
N LEU A 242 12.27 -8.12 11.97
CA LEU A 242 11.21 -7.57 11.15
C LEU A 242 10.49 -8.64 10.33
N LYS A 243 9.25 -8.33 9.98
CA LYS A 243 8.49 -9.00 8.92
C LYS A 243 7.47 -8.03 8.33
N THR A 244 6.69 -8.48 7.35
CA THR A 244 5.59 -7.70 6.78
C THR A 244 4.34 -8.57 6.72
N ILE A 245 3.23 -8.04 7.20
CA ILE A 245 1.89 -8.62 7.04
C ILE A 245 1.23 -7.91 5.85
N ASP A 246 0.61 -8.67 4.95
CA ASP A 246 -0.05 -8.13 3.75
C ASP A 246 -1.55 -8.44 3.80
N LEU A 247 -2.42 -7.45 3.56
CA LEU A 247 -3.86 -7.69 3.44
C LEU A 247 -4.21 -8.24 2.06
N LYS A 248 -4.84 -9.42 2.03
CA LYS A 248 -5.23 -10.06 0.78
C LYS A 248 -6.30 -9.24 0.08
N ALA A 249 -6.05 -8.85 -1.17
CA ALA A 249 -6.99 -8.11 -2.00
C ALA A 249 -7.53 -6.81 -1.36
N ALA A 250 -6.77 -6.20 -0.44
CA ALA A 250 -6.92 -4.85 0.13
C ALA A 250 -8.29 -4.16 -0.06
N TYR A 251 -8.42 -3.30 -1.08
CA TYR A 251 -9.62 -2.52 -1.39
C TYR A 251 -10.88 -3.39 -1.56
N LYS A 252 -10.72 -4.60 -2.09
CA LYS A 252 -11.84 -5.51 -2.37
C LYS A 252 -12.45 -6.13 -1.12
N GLN A 253 -11.82 -5.96 0.05
CA GLN A 253 -12.42 -6.31 1.34
C GLN A 253 -13.40 -5.24 1.86
N LEU A 254 -13.51 -4.08 1.20
CA LEU A 254 -14.34 -2.97 1.66
C LEU A 254 -15.53 -2.73 0.71
N PRO A 255 -16.75 -2.53 1.25
CA PRO A 255 -17.95 -2.35 0.44
C PRO A 255 -17.99 -0.98 -0.24
N LEU A 256 -18.44 -0.94 -1.49
CA LEU A 256 -18.83 0.28 -2.18
C LEU A 256 -20.26 0.65 -1.81
N HIS A 257 -20.54 1.94 -1.61
CA HIS A 257 -21.89 2.43 -1.34
C HIS A 257 -22.86 2.00 -2.45
N PRO A 258 -24.07 1.48 -2.13
CA PRO A 258 -25.00 0.97 -3.15
C PRO A 258 -25.34 1.96 -4.26
N GLU A 259 -25.39 3.26 -3.96
CA GLU A 259 -25.65 4.30 -4.96
C GLU A 259 -24.44 4.61 -5.85
N HIS A 260 -23.21 4.32 -5.38
CA HIS A 260 -21.98 4.60 -6.10
C HIS A 260 -21.56 3.47 -7.05
N ARG A 261 -22.24 2.33 -7.01
CA ARG A 261 -22.07 1.24 -7.98
C ARG A 261 -22.26 1.73 -9.42
N ARG A 262 -23.13 2.72 -9.63
CA ARG A 262 -23.37 3.36 -10.93
C ARG A 262 -22.13 4.04 -11.53
N PHE A 263 -21.14 4.41 -10.71
CA PHE A 263 -19.90 5.04 -11.18
C PHE A 263 -18.79 4.03 -11.50
N CYS A 264 -19.01 2.75 -11.16
CA CYS A 264 -18.05 1.68 -11.34
C CYS A 264 -18.74 0.43 -11.92
N VAL A 265 -19.28 0.58 -13.13
CA VAL A 265 -19.76 -0.55 -13.92
C VAL A 265 -18.64 -0.99 -14.86
N VAL A 266 -18.10 -2.16 -14.59
CA VAL A 266 -16.92 -2.69 -15.26
C VAL A 266 -17.31 -3.45 -16.52
N PHE A 267 -16.65 -3.18 -17.65
CA PHE A 267 -16.98 -3.80 -18.93
C PHE A 267 -15.83 -4.63 -19.49
N LEU A 268 -16.18 -5.80 -20.01
CA LEU A 268 -15.32 -6.61 -20.85
C LEU A 268 -16.10 -7.32 -21.95
N LYS A 269 -15.36 -7.69 -23.00
CA LYS A 269 -15.86 -8.47 -24.13
C LYS A 269 -15.65 -9.96 -23.85
N HIS A 270 -16.70 -10.75 -24.00
CA HIS A 270 -16.61 -12.20 -23.84
C HIS A 270 -15.69 -12.78 -24.93
N PRO A 271 -14.70 -13.62 -24.58
CA PRO A 271 -13.68 -14.07 -25.53
C PRO A 271 -14.25 -14.92 -26.69
N ASP A 272 -15.28 -15.73 -26.43
CA ASP A 272 -15.87 -16.59 -27.48
C ASP A 272 -17.02 -15.91 -28.25
N SER A 273 -17.99 -15.28 -27.57
CA SER A 273 -19.16 -14.69 -28.23
C SER A 273 -18.94 -13.27 -28.74
N SER A 274 -17.83 -12.62 -28.37
CA SER A 274 -17.55 -11.20 -28.65
C SER A 274 -18.62 -10.23 -28.12
N GLN A 275 -19.51 -10.67 -27.23
CA GLN A 275 -20.51 -9.81 -26.60
C GLN A 275 -19.89 -9.02 -25.44
N VAL A 276 -20.17 -7.73 -25.37
CA VAL A 276 -19.78 -6.88 -24.24
C VAL A 276 -20.82 -7.01 -23.12
N ARG A 277 -20.35 -7.23 -21.88
CA ARG A 277 -21.19 -7.31 -20.68
C ARG A 277 -20.63 -6.41 -19.59
N GLY A 278 -21.52 -5.82 -18.81
CA GLY A 278 -21.20 -4.96 -17.67
C GLY A 278 -21.43 -5.62 -16.33
N TYR A 279 -20.55 -5.33 -15.38
CA TYR A 279 -20.55 -5.87 -14.03
C TYR A 279 -20.46 -4.70 -13.05
N ALA A 280 -21.53 -4.44 -12.29
CA ALA A 280 -21.47 -3.41 -11.25
C ALA A 280 -20.58 -3.90 -10.08
N SER A 281 -19.64 -3.07 -9.64
CA SER A 281 -18.78 -3.42 -8.50
C SER A 281 -19.54 -3.31 -7.18
N ARG A 282 -19.39 -4.30 -6.29
CA ARG A 282 -19.84 -4.22 -4.88
C ARG A 282 -18.75 -3.71 -3.95
N VAL A 283 -17.51 -3.73 -4.39
CA VAL A 283 -16.32 -3.42 -3.58
C VAL A 283 -15.66 -2.12 -4.02
N LEU A 284 -14.82 -1.54 -3.16
CA LEU A 284 -13.97 -0.42 -3.56
C LEU A 284 -13.08 -0.82 -4.75
N PRO A 285 -13.21 -0.14 -5.91
CA PRO A 285 -12.44 -0.49 -7.09
C PRO A 285 -11.00 0.01 -6.98
N PHE A 286 -10.11 -0.70 -7.68
CA PHE A 286 -8.76 -0.18 -7.94
C PHE A 286 -8.86 0.92 -9.00
N GLY A 287 -8.08 2.00 -8.86
CA GLY A 287 -8.09 3.14 -9.80
C GLY A 287 -9.02 4.29 -9.40
N ALA A 288 -9.88 4.14 -8.39
CA ALA A 288 -10.61 5.25 -7.79
C ALA A 288 -9.73 5.95 -6.73
N SER A 289 -9.59 7.27 -6.85
CA SER A 289 -8.87 8.09 -5.87
C SER A 289 -9.53 8.00 -4.48
N GLY A 290 -10.86 8.00 -4.43
CA GLY A 290 -11.59 7.82 -3.18
C GLY A 290 -11.41 6.44 -2.54
N SER A 291 -11.24 5.37 -3.32
CA SER A 291 -10.96 4.04 -2.75
C SER A 291 -9.67 4.03 -1.93
N VAL A 292 -8.66 4.77 -2.39
CA VAL A 292 -7.35 4.84 -1.72
C VAL A 292 -7.49 5.45 -0.34
N THR A 293 -8.19 6.57 -0.22
CA THR A 293 -8.35 7.25 1.07
C THR A 293 -9.29 6.49 2.00
N CYS A 294 -10.44 6.02 1.49
CA CYS A 294 -11.39 5.18 2.23
C CYS A 294 -10.72 3.95 2.84
N PHE A 295 -9.88 3.25 2.08
CA PHE A 295 -9.19 2.07 2.58
C PHE A 295 -8.17 2.38 3.67
N ASN A 296 -7.37 3.43 3.50
CA ASN A 296 -6.35 3.77 4.50
C ASN A 296 -6.97 4.18 5.84
N ARG A 297 -8.21 4.69 5.85
CA ARG A 297 -8.97 4.94 7.09
C ARG A 297 -9.20 3.66 7.89
N VAL A 298 -9.54 2.57 7.21
CA VAL A 298 -9.73 1.25 7.84
C VAL A 298 -8.39 0.63 8.19
N ALA A 299 -7.45 0.59 7.25
CA ALA A 299 -6.15 -0.06 7.41
C ALA A 299 -5.38 0.46 8.64
N ARG A 300 -5.43 1.78 8.88
CA ARG A 300 -4.75 2.40 10.02
C ARG A 300 -5.29 1.94 11.38
N LEU A 301 -6.57 1.55 11.47
CA LEU A 301 -7.18 1.10 12.72
C LEU A 301 -6.81 -0.35 13.07
N ILE A 302 -6.65 -1.23 12.07
CA ILE A 302 -6.59 -2.70 12.26
C ILE A 302 -5.54 -3.10 13.29
N LEU A 303 -4.31 -2.59 13.20
CA LEU A 303 -3.21 -2.95 14.11
C LEU A 303 -2.82 -1.82 15.07
N GLN A 304 -3.64 -0.77 15.21
CA GLN A 304 -3.27 0.43 15.97
C GLN A 304 -2.95 0.11 17.45
N GLU A 305 -3.77 -0.71 18.10
CA GLU A 305 -3.60 -1.09 19.51
C GLU A 305 -2.98 -2.49 19.66
N ALA A 306 -2.33 -3.04 18.64
CA ALA A 306 -1.87 -4.43 18.66
C ALA A 306 -0.77 -4.74 19.71
N TRP A 307 -0.27 -3.75 20.47
CA TRP A 307 0.89 -3.88 21.34
C TRP A 307 2.14 -4.39 20.60
N ILE A 308 2.25 -4.07 19.31
CA ILE A 308 3.40 -4.36 18.45
C ILE A 308 3.81 -3.09 17.73
N LEU A 309 5.11 -2.89 17.50
CA LEU A 309 5.59 -1.82 16.64
C LEU A 309 5.25 -2.17 15.19
N ASN A 310 4.18 -1.59 14.68
CA ASN A 310 3.78 -1.73 13.30
C ASN A 310 3.75 -0.36 12.62
N CYS A 311 4.05 -0.38 11.34
CA CYS A 311 3.81 0.71 10.42
C CYS A 311 2.73 0.26 9.43
N ASN A 312 2.03 1.21 8.81
CA ASN A 312 1.02 0.91 7.80
C ASN A 312 1.31 1.70 6.52
N TYR A 313 1.48 0.97 5.41
CA TYR A 313 1.65 1.50 4.06
C TYR A 313 0.63 0.82 3.16
N PHE A 314 -0.54 1.43 2.99
CA PHE A 314 -1.68 0.75 2.34
C PHE A 314 -1.99 -0.60 3.00
N ASP A 315 -1.86 -1.69 2.26
CA ASP A 315 -2.10 -3.07 2.65
C ASP A 315 -0.89 -3.76 3.27
N ASP A 316 0.30 -3.18 3.11
CA ASP A 316 1.53 -3.63 3.77
C ASP A 316 1.59 -3.09 5.21
N PHE A 317 1.76 -4.00 6.16
CA PHE A 317 2.05 -3.70 7.56
C PHE A 317 3.44 -4.22 7.92
N PRO A 318 4.50 -3.41 7.77
CA PRO A 318 5.80 -3.73 8.32
C PRO A 318 5.74 -3.79 9.85
N VAL A 319 6.20 -4.90 10.41
CA VAL A 319 6.17 -5.16 11.85
C VAL A 319 7.59 -5.35 12.36
N LEU A 320 7.92 -4.69 13.46
CA LEU A 320 9.18 -4.77 14.17
C LEU A 320 8.94 -5.30 15.58
N GLU A 321 9.74 -6.25 16.03
CA GLU A 321 9.66 -6.78 17.39
C GLU A 321 11.01 -7.30 17.87
N LEU A 322 11.24 -7.36 19.18
CA LEU A 322 12.42 -8.03 19.72
C LEU A 322 12.30 -9.55 19.59
N SER A 323 13.44 -10.22 19.39
CA SER A 323 13.55 -11.69 19.26
C SER A 323 12.81 -12.48 20.34
N ALA A 324 12.77 -11.98 21.58
CA ALA A 324 12.07 -12.63 22.69
C ALA A 324 10.53 -12.59 22.59
N LEU A 325 9.97 -11.68 21.78
CA LEU A 325 8.53 -11.45 21.65
C LEU A 325 7.99 -11.78 20.25
N SER A 326 8.85 -12.10 19.29
CA SER A 326 8.49 -12.32 17.89
C SER A 326 7.35 -13.32 17.71
N GLY A 327 7.39 -14.47 18.40
CA GLY A 327 6.32 -15.47 18.31
C GLY A 327 4.96 -14.95 18.81
N SER A 328 4.95 -14.16 19.88
CA SER A 328 3.72 -13.52 20.37
C SER A 328 3.23 -12.43 19.43
N ALA A 329 4.14 -11.63 18.87
CA ALA A 329 3.79 -10.58 17.92
C ALA A 329 3.21 -11.18 16.64
N ASP A 330 3.77 -12.28 16.17
CA ASP A 330 3.26 -13.03 15.03
C ASP A 330 1.82 -13.50 15.27
N SER A 331 1.60 -14.16 16.42
CA SER A 331 0.26 -14.63 16.80
C SER A 331 -0.75 -13.48 16.92
N THR A 332 -0.35 -12.36 17.53
CA THR A 332 -1.21 -11.18 17.70
C THR A 332 -1.51 -10.48 16.38
N ALA A 333 -0.51 -10.33 15.50
CA ALA A 333 -0.65 -9.66 14.21
C ALA A 333 -1.60 -10.40 13.25
N HIS A 334 -1.75 -11.71 13.40
CA HIS A 334 -2.74 -12.52 12.66
C HIS A 334 -4.08 -12.60 13.39
N CYS A 335 -4.07 -12.80 14.70
CA CYS A 335 -5.29 -12.95 15.49
C CYS A 335 -6.20 -11.71 15.41
N ILE A 336 -5.65 -10.50 15.28
CA ILE A 336 -6.45 -9.28 15.22
C ILE A 336 -7.22 -9.16 13.89
N PRO A 337 -6.58 -9.17 12.71
CA PRO A 337 -7.28 -9.22 11.43
C PRO A 337 -8.29 -10.36 11.36
N ASP A 338 -7.91 -11.57 11.78
CA ASP A 338 -8.81 -12.74 11.78
C ASP A 338 -10.04 -12.52 12.67
N LEU A 339 -9.86 -11.94 13.87
CA LEU A 339 -10.96 -11.64 14.78
C LEU A 339 -11.94 -10.61 14.18
N LEU A 340 -11.42 -9.63 13.43
CA LEU A 340 -12.19 -8.59 12.77
C LEU A 340 -12.78 -9.05 11.42
N GLY A 341 -12.32 -10.18 10.88
CA GLY A 341 -12.73 -10.75 9.60
C GLY A 341 -11.98 -10.17 8.39
N PHE A 342 -10.78 -9.61 8.58
CA PHE A 342 -9.89 -9.19 7.49
C PHE A 342 -8.94 -10.30 7.08
N GLU A 343 -8.84 -10.56 5.78
CA GLU A 343 -7.97 -11.61 5.24
C GLU A 343 -6.55 -11.08 5.02
N CYS A 344 -5.56 -11.85 5.47
CA CYS A 344 -4.14 -11.61 5.21
C CYS A 344 -3.59 -12.60 4.18
N SER A 345 -2.55 -12.22 3.45
CA SER A 345 -1.85 -13.07 2.48
C SER A 345 -0.71 -13.84 3.16
N THR A 346 -0.99 -15.06 3.62
CA THR A 346 -0.02 -15.90 4.36
C THR A 346 0.84 -16.81 3.47
N GLU A 347 0.45 -17.05 2.21
CA GLU A 347 1.09 -18.04 1.31
C GLU A 347 2.57 -17.76 1.00
N LYS A 348 2.97 -16.49 1.01
CA LYS A 348 4.34 -16.03 0.70
C LYS A 348 4.98 -15.28 1.85
N GLU A 349 4.37 -15.38 3.02
CA GLU A 349 4.78 -14.62 4.18
C GLU A 349 6.01 -15.25 4.81
N GLU A 350 6.99 -14.40 5.14
CA GLU A 350 8.20 -14.84 5.81
C GLU A 350 8.08 -14.67 7.33
N PRO A 351 8.73 -15.55 8.13
CA PRO A 351 8.79 -15.35 9.57
C PRO A 351 9.63 -14.10 9.91
N PHE A 352 9.58 -13.69 11.18
CA PHE A 352 10.47 -12.65 11.70
C PHE A 352 11.95 -12.97 11.44
N LYS A 353 12.66 -12.06 10.77
CA LYS A 353 14.08 -12.21 10.41
C LYS A 353 14.87 -10.94 10.76
N SER A 354 16.20 -11.06 10.84
CA SER A 354 17.08 -9.87 10.90
C SER A 354 17.18 -9.14 9.58
N SER A 355 16.88 -9.80 8.46
CA SER A 355 16.87 -9.19 7.14
C SER A 355 15.58 -9.56 6.45
N ALA A 356 14.78 -8.58 6.06
CA ALA A 356 13.56 -8.84 5.32
C ALA A 356 13.24 -7.73 4.31
N ASP A 357 12.46 -8.13 3.32
CA ASP A 357 12.05 -7.33 2.19
C ASP A 357 10.81 -6.49 2.55
N VAL A 358 10.97 -5.17 2.64
CA VAL A 358 9.94 -4.22 3.08
C VAL A 358 9.81 -3.09 2.06
N LEU A 359 8.60 -2.83 1.56
CA LEU A 359 8.28 -1.68 0.70
C LEU A 359 9.25 -1.48 -0.49
N GLY A 360 9.62 -2.58 -1.14
CA GLY A 360 10.49 -2.58 -2.33
C GLY A 360 12.01 -2.55 -2.05
N VAL A 361 12.44 -2.54 -0.79
CA VAL A 361 13.85 -2.60 -0.36
C VAL A 361 14.07 -3.72 0.65
N THR A 362 15.31 -4.01 1.01
CA THR A 362 15.67 -4.95 2.07
C THR A 362 16.20 -4.18 3.27
N VAL A 363 15.57 -4.34 4.43
CA VAL A 363 16.06 -3.81 5.71
C VAL A 363 16.86 -4.90 6.40
N ASP A 364 18.12 -4.60 6.73
CA ASP A 364 19.09 -5.53 7.30
C ASP A 364 19.56 -5.05 8.68
N LEU A 365 19.18 -5.82 9.69
CA LEU A 365 19.47 -5.71 11.13
C LEU A 365 20.43 -6.81 11.60
N SER A 366 21.19 -7.43 10.69
CA SER A 366 22.10 -8.53 11.01
C SER A 366 23.44 -8.09 11.61
N CYS A 367 23.63 -6.79 11.84
CA CYS A 367 24.87 -6.26 12.39
C CYS A 367 25.11 -6.83 13.79
N GLU A 368 26.16 -7.64 13.97
CA GLU A 368 26.40 -8.39 15.22
C GLU A 368 26.55 -7.49 16.44
N ASP A 369 27.20 -6.34 16.25
CA ASP A 369 27.41 -5.35 17.30
C ASP A 369 26.25 -4.37 17.43
N LEU A 370 25.14 -4.55 16.68
CA LEU A 370 23.94 -3.69 16.63
C LEU A 370 24.26 -2.21 16.33
N SER A 371 25.36 -1.89 15.65
CA SER A 371 25.81 -0.51 15.42
C SER A 371 25.12 0.23 14.32
N GLU A 372 24.41 -0.48 13.45
CA GLU A 372 23.78 0.11 12.29
C GLU A 372 22.65 -0.75 11.71
N VAL A 373 21.64 -0.04 11.21
CA VAL A 373 20.61 -0.57 10.33
C VAL A 373 21.00 -0.29 8.89
N ARG A 374 21.06 -1.33 8.06
CA ARG A 374 21.36 -1.19 6.63
C ARG A 374 20.08 -1.26 5.81
N VAL A 375 19.96 -0.38 4.84
CA VAL A 375 18.91 -0.40 3.82
C VAL A 375 19.56 -0.72 2.49
N ARG A 376 19.11 -1.80 1.85
CA ARG A 376 19.65 -2.31 0.60
C ARG A 376 18.58 -2.32 -0.48
N ASN A 377 18.98 -2.09 -1.72
CA ASN A 377 18.12 -2.43 -2.84
C ASN A 377 18.01 -3.95 -2.97
N ARG A 378 16.84 -4.43 -3.42
CA ARG A 378 16.70 -5.85 -3.79
C ARG A 378 17.57 -6.12 -5.01
N GLU A 379 18.39 -7.16 -4.94
CA GLU A 379 19.35 -7.52 -6.00
C GLU A 379 18.65 -7.71 -7.35
N VAL A 380 17.52 -8.42 -7.37
CA VAL A 380 16.69 -8.61 -8.57
C VAL A 380 16.28 -7.27 -9.18
N LYS A 381 15.95 -6.27 -8.36
CA LYS A 381 15.53 -4.94 -8.84
C LYS A 381 16.72 -4.15 -9.41
N CYS A 382 17.89 -4.25 -8.79
CA CYS A 382 19.11 -3.68 -9.34
C CYS A 382 19.43 -4.28 -10.71
N CYS A 383 19.40 -5.61 -10.84
CA CYS A 383 19.66 -6.29 -12.11
C CYS A 383 18.63 -5.93 -13.19
N GLU A 384 17.32 -5.89 -12.86
CA GLU A 384 16.26 -5.46 -13.80
C GLU A 384 16.50 -4.03 -14.33
N VAL A 385 16.88 -3.09 -13.45
CA VAL A 385 17.11 -1.69 -13.85
C VAL A 385 18.44 -1.53 -14.58
N ALA A 386 19.49 -2.24 -14.15
CA ALA A 386 20.77 -2.27 -14.85
C ALA A 386 20.62 -2.81 -16.28
N ALA A 387 19.85 -3.88 -16.48
CA ALA A 387 19.52 -4.38 -17.82
C ALA A 387 18.78 -3.34 -18.67
N SER A 388 17.83 -2.59 -18.08
CA SER A 388 17.17 -1.48 -18.79
C SER A 388 18.15 -0.36 -19.19
N VAL A 389 19.21 -0.15 -18.40
CA VAL A 389 20.27 0.81 -18.74
C VAL A 389 21.18 0.25 -19.84
N ASP A 390 21.51 -1.04 -19.80
CA ASP A 390 22.30 -1.73 -20.82
C ASP A 390 21.61 -1.65 -22.18
N GLU A 391 20.30 -1.90 -22.26
CA GLU A 391 19.52 -1.73 -23.50
C GLU A 391 19.60 -0.32 -24.09
N VAL A 392 19.61 0.71 -23.23
CA VAL A 392 19.73 2.11 -23.64
C VAL A 392 21.14 2.42 -24.14
N LEU A 393 22.17 1.89 -23.48
CA LEU A 393 23.57 2.05 -23.85
C LEU A 393 23.89 1.35 -25.19
N ASP A 394 23.42 0.10 -25.35
CA ASP A 394 23.60 -0.72 -26.56
C ASP A 394 22.93 -0.08 -27.76
N ARG A 395 21.69 0.40 -27.59
CA ARG A 395 20.96 1.15 -28.63
C ARG A 395 21.60 2.51 -28.92
N GLY A 396 22.31 3.08 -27.95
CA GLY A 396 22.90 4.42 -28.04
C GLY A 396 21.89 5.55 -28.13
N ALA A 397 20.64 5.29 -27.76
CA ALA A 397 19.54 6.25 -27.81
C ALA A 397 18.45 5.89 -26.80
N ILE A 398 17.64 6.87 -26.39
CA ILE A 398 16.49 6.68 -25.52
C ILE A 398 15.24 7.37 -26.08
N ARG A 399 14.07 6.74 -25.94
CA ARG A 399 12.79 7.37 -26.31
C ARG A 399 12.30 8.25 -25.16
N SER A 400 11.78 9.43 -25.46
CA SER A 400 11.29 10.36 -24.42
C SER A 400 10.25 9.73 -23.48
N ALA A 401 9.39 8.86 -24.01
CA ALA A 401 8.39 8.13 -23.22
C ALA A 401 9.00 7.15 -22.19
N GLU A 402 10.22 6.67 -22.41
CA GLU A 402 10.92 5.73 -21.52
C GLU A 402 11.65 6.45 -20.37
N ILE A 403 12.00 7.72 -20.57
CA ILE A 403 12.88 8.50 -19.67
C ILE A 403 12.28 8.61 -18.27
N ALA A 404 11.03 9.07 -18.16
CA ALA A 404 10.39 9.29 -16.86
C ALA A 404 10.32 8.01 -16.03
N SER A 405 10.00 6.88 -16.67
CA SER A 405 9.93 5.57 -16.03
C SER A 405 11.30 5.05 -15.60
N LEU A 406 12.30 5.09 -16.48
CA LEU A 406 13.65 4.63 -16.17
C LEU A 406 14.28 5.50 -15.07
N PHE A 407 14.16 6.83 -15.16
CA PHE A 407 14.74 7.74 -14.17
C PHE A 407 14.07 7.61 -12.81
N GLY A 408 12.74 7.42 -12.78
CA GLY A 408 12.03 7.14 -11.52
C GLY A 408 12.57 5.89 -10.83
N ARG A 409 12.79 4.80 -11.59
CA ARG A 409 13.37 3.55 -11.07
C ARG A 409 14.81 3.74 -10.58
N ILE A 410 15.66 4.41 -11.36
CA ILE A 410 17.05 4.70 -10.97
C ILE A 410 17.08 5.57 -9.71
N GLN A 411 16.28 6.63 -9.66
CA GLN A 411 16.24 7.56 -8.53
C GLN A 411 15.78 6.85 -7.24
N PHE A 412 14.81 5.96 -7.33
CA PHE A 412 14.37 5.15 -6.20
C PHE A 412 15.50 4.29 -5.64
N LEU A 413 16.23 3.57 -6.50
CA LEU A 413 17.33 2.69 -6.10
C LEU A 413 18.55 3.50 -5.60
N GLU A 414 18.90 4.61 -6.25
CA GLU A 414 20.01 5.47 -5.83
C GLU A 414 19.78 6.02 -4.42
N GLY A 415 18.53 6.34 -4.08
CA GLY A 415 18.16 6.83 -2.74
C GLY A 415 18.43 5.85 -1.59
N GLN A 416 18.70 4.58 -1.90
CA GLN A 416 19.03 3.54 -0.91
C GLN A 416 20.52 3.21 -0.84
N LEU A 417 21.35 3.85 -1.67
CA LEU A 417 22.79 3.67 -1.65
C LEU A 417 23.45 4.69 -0.72
N MET A 418 24.63 4.34 -0.22
CA MET A 418 25.47 5.27 0.53
C MET A 418 26.09 6.31 -0.41
N GLY A 419 26.10 7.56 0.07
CA GLY A 419 26.47 8.73 -0.72
C GLY A 419 25.36 9.14 -1.70
N ARG A 420 25.46 10.36 -2.23
CA ARG A 420 24.48 10.92 -3.21
C ARG A 420 25.13 11.26 -4.54
N MET A 421 26.18 10.52 -4.90
CA MET A 421 26.98 10.78 -6.10
C MET A 421 26.18 10.54 -7.39
N GLY A 422 25.18 9.65 -7.35
CA GLY A 422 24.33 9.39 -8.52
C GLY A 422 23.48 10.61 -8.91
N ARG A 423 23.28 11.59 -8.00
CA ARG A 423 22.59 12.84 -8.33
C ARG A 423 23.30 13.66 -9.40
N LEU A 424 24.63 13.61 -9.46
CA LEU A 424 25.39 14.33 -10.50
C LEU A 424 25.14 13.70 -11.86
N ALA A 425 25.22 12.37 -11.95
CA ALA A 425 24.90 11.63 -13.18
C ALA A 425 23.43 11.84 -13.60
N LEU A 426 22.49 11.78 -12.65
CA LEU A 426 21.08 12.09 -12.94
C LEU A 426 20.87 13.54 -13.39
N SER A 427 21.63 14.50 -12.85
CA SER A 427 21.55 15.90 -13.26
C SER A 427 21.98 16.09 -14.71
N GLU A 428 23.05 15.41 -15.14
CA GLU A 428 23.51 15.42 -16.53
C GLU A 428 22.43 14.88 -17.47
N LEU A 429 21.76 13.80 -17.07
CA LEU A 429 20.74 13.13 -17.86
C LEU A 429 19.38 13.87 -17.90
N ARG A 430 19.14 14.86 -17.02
CA ARG A 430 17.86 15.58 -16.98
C ARG A 430 17.55 16.35 -18.27
N SER A 431 18.57 16.80 -18.98
CA SER A 431 18.42 17.49 -20.28
C SER A 431 17.63 16.63 -21.28
N LEU A 432 17.81 15.30 -21.24
CA LEU A 432 17.10 14.34 -22.09
C LEU A 432 15.59 14.35 -21.87
N GLY A 433 15.11 14.71 -20.67
CA GLY A 433 13.68 14.72 -20.35
C GLY A 433 12.87 15.85 -21.00
N THR A 434 13.54 16.84 -21.59
CA THR A 434 12.88 18.05 -22.13
C THR A 434 12.55 17.98 -23.62
N SER A 435 13.04 16.96 -24.33
CA SER A 435 12.93 16.83 -25.77
C SER A 435 12.03 15.66 -26.16
N GLY A 436 11.25 15.81 -27.23
CA GLY A 436 10.40 14.76 -27.78
C GLY A 436 11.13 13.86 -28.80
N GLY A 437 10.70 12.60 -28.89
CA GLY A 437 11.17 11.65 -29.91
C GLY A 437 12.26 10.68 -29.43
N ILE A 438 13.18 10.34 -30.33
CA ILE A 438 14.34 9.48 -30.05
C ILE A 438 15.55 10.37 -29.87
N LEU A 439 16.19 10.28 -28.70
CA LEU A 439 17.35 11.08 -28.33
C LEU A 439 18.60 10.23 -28.41
N LYS A 440 19.56 10.63 -29.24
CA LYS A 440 20.87 9.96 -29.30
C LYS A 440 21.69 10.35 -28.07
N LEU A 441 22.40 9.38 -27.51
CA LEU A 441 23.29 9.61 -26.38
C LEU A 441 24.65 10.08 -26.87
N GLY A 442 25.11 11.22 -26.36
CA GLY A 442 26.50 11.64 -26.47
C GLY A 442 27.38 10.92 -25.44
N ASP A 443 28.66 11.25 -25.44
CA ASP A 443 29.64 10.60 -24.56
C ASP A 443 29.38 10.88 -23.08
N SER A 444 28.94 12.11 -22.75
CA SER A 444 28.57 12.50 -21.38
C SER A 444 27.40 11.68 -20.85
N GLU A 445 26.33 11.53 -21.64
CA GLU A 445 25.15 10.77 -21.23
C GLU A 445 25.46 9.28 -21.11
N ARG A 446 26.25 8.71 -22.03
CA ARG A 446 26.71 7.32 -21.94
C ARG A 446 27.48 7.08 -20.65
N HIS A 447 28.42 7.97 -20.33
CA HIS A 447 29.20 7.87 -19.11
C HIS A 447 28.33 8.01 -17.85
N ALA A 448 27.37 8.94 -17.84
CA ALA A 448 26.41 9.08 -16.75
C ALA A 448 25.56 7.82 -16.53
N PHE A 449 25.07 7.19 -17.61
CA PHE A 449 24.36 5.91 -17.53
C PHE A 449 25.24 4.77 -17.02
N GLN A 450 26.48 4.65 -17.49
CA GLN A 450 27.45 3.67 -17.00
C GLN A 450 27.72 3.85 -15.51
N ASN A 451 27.96 5.08 -15.05
CA ASN A 451 28.17 5.39 -13.64
C ASN A 451 26.95 5.01 -12.78
N LEU A 452 25.74 5.29 -13.26
CA LEU A 452 24.52 4.89 -12.55
C LEU A 452 24.40 3.37 -12.48
N ARG A 453 24.64 2.67 -13.58
CA ARG A 453 24.63 1.21 -13.64
C ARG A 453 25.60 0.58 -12.66
N GLU A 454 26.88 0.99 -12.68
CA GLU A 454 27.90 0.48 -11.76
C GLU A 454 27.52 0.74 -10.30
N ARG A 455 26.96 1.92 -10.00
CA ARG A 455 26.44 2.21 -8.66
C ARG A 455 25.27 1.32 -8.25
N LEU A 456 24.34 1.00 -9.17
CA LEU A 456 23.22 0.12 -8.87
C LEU A 456 23.68 -1.30 -8.54
N LEU A 457 24.73 -1.79 -9.21
CA LEU A 457 25.25 -3.16 -9.04
C LEU A 457 26.24 -3.29 -7.87
N HIS A 458 27.05 -2.26 -7.62
CA HIS A 458 28.19 -2.34 -6.69
C HIS A 458 28.20 -1.26 -5.62
N GLY A 459 27.21 -0.37 -5.62
CA GLY A 459 27.10 0.70 -4.63
C GLY A 459 26.91 0.16 -3.21
N PRO A 460 27.64 0.67 -2.21
CA PRO A 460 27.44 0.26 -0.83
C PRO A 460 26.03 0.64 -0.35
N PRO A 461 25.40 -0.20 0.49
CA PRO A 461 24.07 0.09 1.01
C PRO A 461 24.08 1.28 1.95
N ARG A 462 22.95 1.97 2.07
CA ARG A 462 22.78 3.02 3.06
C ARG A 462 22.80 2.42 4.47
N ALA A 463 23.74 2.84 5.30
CA ALA A 463 23.81 2.46 6.71
C ALA A 463 23.40 3.63 7.61
N ILE A 464 22.60 3.35 8.63
CA ILE A 464 22.13 4.32 9.63
C ILE A 464 22.65 3.85 10.98
N SER A 465 23.56 4.63 11.56
CA SER A 465 24.18 4.26 12.84
C SER A 465 23.19 4.35 14.01
N ALA A 466 23.14 3.29 14.81
CA ALA A 466 22.42 3.22 16.08
C ALA A 466 23.20 3.99 17.18
N ARG A 467 23.15 5.32 17.11
CA ARG A 467 23.85 6.24 18.05
C ARG A 467 22.88 6.87 19.05
N PRO A 468 23.38 7.29 20.23
CA PRO A 468 22.57 8.03 21.18
C PRO A 468 22.05 9.36 20.60
N PRO A 469 20.84 9.80 20.99
CA PRO A 469 20.39 11.15 20.72
C PRO A 469 21.41 12.18 21.22
N GLY A 470 21.79 13.14 20.36
CA GLY A 470 22.78 14.17 20.68
C GLY A 470 24.25 13.78 20.48
N ALA A 471 24.54 12.61 19.89
CA ALA A 471 25.90 12.27 19.47
C ALA A 471 26.46 13.30 18.48
N ASN A 472 27.75 13.65 18.63
CA ASN A 472 28.44 14.55 17.71
C ASN A 472 28.39 13.98 16.28
N VAL A 473 27.93 14.79 15.34
CA VAL A 473 27.91 14.47 13.91
C VAL A 473 29.06 15.21 13.25
N ILE A 474 30.00 14.45 12.68
CA ILE A 474 31.05 15.01 11.83
C ILE A 474 30.56 14.92 10.39
N VAL A 475 30.40 16.07 9.74
CA VAL A 475 30.00 16.16 8.34
C VAL A 475 31.25 16.43 7.51
N PHE A 476 31.64 15.44 6.70
CA PHE A 476 32.68 15.64 5.68
C PHE A 476 32.03 16.21 4.42
N THR A 477 32.50 17.36 3.97
CA THR A 477 32.10 17.95 2.69
C THR A 477 33.31 18.00 1.76
N GLY A 478 33.12 17.55 0.52
CA GLY A 478 34.10 17.64 -0.54
C GLY A 478 33.42 18.14 -1.81
N GLY A 479 33.96 19.19 -2.42
CA GLY A 479 33.48 19.72 -3.70
C GLY A 479 34.31 19.15 -4.85
N LEU A 480 33.69 18.38 -5.73
CA LEU A 480 34.27 18.01 -7.02
C LEU A 480 33.63 18.87 -8.11
N ARG A 481 34.45 19.60 -8.88
CA ARG A 481 34.01 20.26 -10.10
C ARG A 481 33.82 19.19 -11.17
N ALA A 482 32.64 19.17 -11.82
CA ALA A 482 32.38 18.35 -13.00
C ALA A 482 33.48 18.61 -14.06
N GLY A 483 34.22 17.58 -14.44
CA GLY A 483 35.33 17.71 -15.40
C GLY A 483 36.46 16.70 -15.29
N GLY A 484 36.34 15.65 -14.49
CA GLY A 484 37.30 14.56 -14.46
C GLY A 484 36.68 13.35 -13.79
N TRP A 485 36.22 12.42 -14.61
CA TRP A 485 35.92 11.06 -14.20
C TRP A 485 37.13 10.19 -14.55
#